data_AF-A0A8X6XAU1-F1
#
_entry.id   AF-A0A8X6XAU1-F1
#
_cell.length_a   1.000
_cell.length_b   1.000
_cell.length_c   1.000
_cell.angle_alpha   90.00
_cell.angle_beta   90.00
_cell.angle_gamma   90.00
#
_symmetry.space_group_name_H-M   'P 1'
#
loop_
_entity.id
_entity.type
_entity.pdbx_description
1 polymer ?
#
loop_
_entity_poly.entity_id
_entity_poly.type
_entity_poly.pdbx_seq_one_letter_code
_entity_poly.pdbx_strand_id
1 'polypeptide(L)'
;MIEWLSYHLSILGFEDDLLNCLHWKSDGTIDELETATSLVRNENIRIDRRFNLACIYCLENDIRELWKKLYWVQRHYLARNELFSLTQSYWIPYLRGIRTNRYNFYCRNTVALKYFLKREEEPRKRYRCLKQFILQSGMKPSVVRFCLFKMAPEEQEKIFQKYPAEVLMSFLEWPFQNLFLDVADHLWPYLPKGSFFNIMHFIHKKRIMNEWQDFDYEDLLFEFWRRSPTDFKNYVNENNEFLSLRNPFFSKPPFSSKALSLCE
;
A
#
# COMPACT_ATOMS: atom_id res chain seq x y z
N MET A 1 7.82 5.45 1.49
CA MET A 1 8.46 6.01 2.70
C MET A 1 7.77 7.29 3.18
N ILE A 2 7.71 8.35 2.36
CA ILE A 2 7.10 9.65 2.71
C ILE A 2 5.65 9.51 3.21
N GLU A 3 4.83 8.67 2.57
CA GLU A 3 3.44 8.47 3.01
C GLU A 3 3.31 7.80 4.38
N TRP A 4 4.20 6.86 4.71
CA TRP A 4 4.19 6.22 6.03
C TRP A 4 4.58 7.24 7.09
N LEU A 5 5.65 8.01 6.86
CA LEU A 5 6.11 9.06 7.77
C LEU A 5 5.02 10.12 7.95
N SER A 6 4.44 10.64 6.86
CA SER A 6 3.36 11.64 6.90
C SER A 6 2.15 11.17 7.73
N TYR A 7 1.69 9.94 7.51
CA TYR A 7 0.59 9.37 8.28
C TYR A 7 0.94 9.25 9.77
N HIS A 8 2.12 8.75 10.11
CA HIS A 8 2.52 8.55 11.52
C HIS A 8 2.91 9.84 12.23
N LEU A 9 3.46 10.82 11.53
CA LEU A 9 3.72 12.17 12.06
C LEU A 9 2.42 12.84 12.50
N SER A 10 1.32 12.67 11.75
CA SER A 10 0.02 13.21 12.16
C SER A 10 -0.48 12.61 13.49
N ILE A 11 -0.05 11.39 13.83
CA ILE A 11 -0.40 10.69 15.06
C ILE A 11 0.56 11.07 16.19
N LEU A 12 1.85 11.10 15.89
CA LEU A 12 2.94 11.25 16.87
C LEU A 12 3.28 12.69 17.19
N GLY A 13 2.95 13.63 16.30
CA GLY A 13 3.04 15.08 16.46
C GLY A 13 4.44 15.70 16.49
N PHE A 14 5.52 14.94 16.45
CA PHE A 14 6.91 15.44 16.39
C PHE A 14 7.81 14.49 15.58
N GLU A 15 8.81 15.05 14.90
CA GLU A 15 9.66 14.35 13.92
C GLU A 15 10.89 13.66 14.56
N ASP A 16 11.46 14.24 15.62
CA ASP A 16 12.71 13.76 16.22
C ASP A 16 12.58 12.38 16.88
N ASP A 17 11.49 12.13 17.62
CA ASP A 17 11.23 10.81 18.22
C ASP A 17 11.00 9.72 17.15
N LEU A 18 10.49 10.12 15.98
CA LEU A 18 10.19 9.20 14.88
C LEU A 18 11.46 8.71 14.21
N LEU A 19 12.37 9.62 13.85
CA LEU A 19 13.60 9.30 13.13
C LEU A 19 14.51 8.37 13.94
N ASN A 20 14.59 8.59 15.26
CA ASN A 20 15.40 7.76 16.17
C ASN A 20 14.85 6.34 16.36
N CYS A 21 13.58 6.11 16.04
CA CYS A 21 12.91 4.81 16.21
C CYS A 21 12.75 4.04 14.90
N LEU A 22 13.26 4.55 13.77
CA LEU A 22 13.13 3.89 12.48
C LEU A 22 13.97 2.61 12.43
N HIS A 23 13.30 1.50 12.14
CA HIS A 23 13.94 0.23 11.80
C HIS A 23 13.84 -0.01 10.30
N TRP A 24 14.93 -0.49 9.72
CA TRP A 24 15.06 -0.72 8.29
C TRP A 24 15.15 -2.21 8.00
N LYS A 25 14.51 -2.64 6.92
CA LYS A 25 14.70 -3.97 6.35
C LYS A 25 15.90 -3.97 5.41
N SER A 26 16.37 -5.17 5.07
CA SER A 26 17.47 -5.37 4.13
C SER A 26 17.18 -4.86 2.72
N ASP A 27 15.91 -4.72 2.33
CA ASP A 27 15.48 -4.17 1.04
C ASP A 27 15.37 -2.62 1.03
N GLY A 28 15.79 -1.96 2.11
CA GLY A 28 15.74 -0.51 2.26
C GLY A 28 14.35 0.04 2.59
N THR A 29 13.35 -0.81 2.81
CA THR A 29 12.03 -0.37 3.30
C THR A 29 11.99 -0.29 4.83
N ILE A 30 11.07 0.52 5.37
CA ILE A 30 10.86 0.61 6.83
C ILE A 30 10.26 -0.72 7.32
N ASP A 31 10.82 -1.27 8.40
CA ASP A 31 10.15 -2.29 9.17
C ASP A 31 9.05 -1.64 10.03
N GLU A 32 7.85 -1.57 9.46
CA GLU A 32 6.72 -0.91 10.11
C GLU A 32 6.40 -1.52 11.50
N LEU A 33 6.62 -2.82 11.68
CA LEU A 33 6.32 -3.50 12.95
C LEU A 33 7.36 -3.13 14.00
N GLU A 34 8.64 -3.35 13.73
CA GLU A 34 9.72 -3.04 14.68
C GLU A 34 9.79 -1.55 15.01
N THR A 35 9.56 -0.70 14.01
CA THR A 35 9.42 0.76 14.18
C THR A 35 8.26 1.10 15.09
N ALA A 36 7.06 0.55 14.83
CA ALA A 36 5.90 0.80 15.67
C ALA A 36 6.11 0.29 17.10
N THR A 37 6.71 -0.89 17.29
CA THR A 37 7.02 -1.44 18.60
C THR A 37 8.00 -0.55 19.37
N SER A 38 9.04 -0.04 18.71
CA SER A 38 10.01 0.88 19.34
C SER A 38 9.35 2.19 19.77
N LEU A 39 8.53 2.77 18.90
CA LEU A 39 7.75 3.98 19.21
C LEU A 39 6.76 3.75 20.35
N VAL A 40 6.07 2.62 20.37
CA VAL A 40 5.13 2.27 21.44
C VAL A 40 5.83 2.08 22.78
N ARG A 41 7.11 1.71 22.80
CA ARG A 41 7.90 1.56 24.03
C ARG A 41 8.61 2.83 24.47
N ASN A 42 8.81 3.80 23.58
CA ASN A 42 9.44 5.08 23.89
C ASN A 42 8.58 5.89 24.89
N GLU A 43 9.08 6.10 26.11
CA GLU A 43 8.36 6.81 27.17
C GLU A 43 8.30 8.32 27.01
N ASN A 44 9.12 8.89 26.11
CA ASN A 44 9.05 10.32 25.75
C ASN A 44 7.78 10.64 24.95
N ILE A 45 7.22 9.64 24.28
CA ILE A 45 5.98 9.80 23.52
C ILE A 45 4.80 9.74 24.49
N ARG A 46 3.86 10.69 24.34
CA ARG A 46 2.65 10.72 25.16
C ARG A 46 1.90 9.39 25.13
N ILE A 47 1.43 8.95 26.30
CA ILE A 47 0.78 7.64 26.49
C ILE A 47 -0.44 7.41 25.59
N ASP A 48 -1.23 8.46 25.31
CA ASP A 48 -2.39 8.39 24.42
C ASP A 48 -1.99 8.12 22.97
N ARG A 49 -0.89 8.74 22.50
CA ARG A 49 -0.32 8.50 21.17
C ARG A 49 0.26 7.08 21.06
N ARG A 50 1.01 6.64 22.07
CA ARG A 50 1.53 5.25 22.16
C ARG A 50 0.39 4.24 22.12
N PHE A 51 -0.68 4.47 22.87
CA PHE A 51 -1.84 3.58 22.88
C PHE A 51 -2.51 3.48 21.51
N ASN A 52 -2.70 4.61 20.82
CA ASN A 52 -3.25 4.61 19.46
C ASN A 52 -2.35 3.88 18.48
N LEU A 53 -1.04 4.11 18.54
CA LEU A 53 -0.09 3.42 17.68
C LEU A 53 -0.11 1.91 17.93
N ALA A 54 -0.12 1.48 19.19
CA ALA A 54 -0.26 0.08 19.56
C ALA A 54 -1.55 -0.53 18.99
N CYS A 55 -2.67 0.20 19.03
CA CYS A 55 -3.94 -0.21 18.44
C CYS A 55 -3.87 -0.36 16.92
N ILE A 56 -3.26 0.60 16.21
CA ILE A 56 -3.09 0.59 14.74
C ILE A 56 -2.28 -0.63 14.28
N TYR A 57 -1.28 -1.04 15.06
CA TYR A 57 -0.41 -2.19 14.76
C TYR A 57 -0.84 -3.48 15.46
N CYS A 58 -1.97 -3.48 16.18
CA CYS A 58 -2.48 -4.61 16.93
C CYS A 58 -1.47 -5.24 17.91
N LEU A 59 -0.67 -4.41 18.59
CA LEU A 59 0.30 -4.83 19.60
C LEU A 59 -0.41 -5.17 20.92
N GLU A 60 -1.11 -6.30 20.96
CA GLU A 60 -2.09 -6.63 22.02
C GLU A 60 -1.54 -6.51 23.45
N ASN A 61 -0.32 -6.96 23.69
CA ASN A 61 0.30 -6.88 25.02
C ASN A 61 0.50 -5.42 25.43
N ASP A 62 1.14 -4.61 24.57
CA ASP A 62 1.35 -3.19 24.81
C ASP A 62 0.02 -2.44 24.97
N ILE A 63 -1.00 -2.78 24.17
CA ILE A 63 -2.37 -2.21 24.29
C ILE A 63 -2.92 -2.46 25.70
N ARG A 64 -2.85 -3.69 26.20
CA ARG A 64 -3.37 -4.06 27.52
C ARG A 64 -2.61 -3.34 28.64
N GLU A 65 -1.30 -3.22 28.53
CA GLU A 65 -0.46 -2.53 29.52
C GLU A 65 -0.72 -1.02 29.53
N LEU A 66 -0.72 -0.38 28.36
CA LEU A 66 -1.00 1.04 28.22
C LEU A 66 -2.42 1.38 28.67
N TRP A 67 -3.40 0.53 28.36
CA TRP A 67 -4.78 0.72 28.80
C TRP A 67 -4.89 0.85 30.33
N LYS A 68 -4.18 -0.01 31.08
CA LYS A 68 -4.16 0.04 32.56
C LYS A 68 -3.58 1.35 33.08
N LYS A 69 -2.58 1.91 32.39
CA LYS A 69 -1.91 3.18 32.75
C LYS A 69 -2.71 4.43 32.35
N LEU A 70 -3.64 4.34 31.40
CA LEU A 70 -4.46 5.48 30.97
C LEU A 70 -5.51 5.89 32.02
N TYR A 71 -5.59 7.19 32.30
CA TYR A 71 -6.63 7.78 33.13
C TYR A 71 -8.00 7.82 32.43
N TRP A 72 -9.08 7.92 33.21
CA TRP A 72 -10.44 7.96 32.68
C TRP A 72 -10.65 9.06 31.62
N VAL A 73 -10.12 10.26 31.86
CA VAL A 73 -10.22 11.39 30.91
C VAL A 73 -9.59 11.04 29.56
N GLN A 74 -8.41 10.40 29.58
CA GLN A 74 -7.72 9.98 28.35
C GLN A 74 -8.50 8.89 27.62
N ARG A 75 -9.02 7.89 28.34
CA ARG A 75 -9.86 6.83 27.75
C ARG A 75 -11.12 7.41 27.10
N HIS A 76 -11.72 8.42 27.72
CA HIS A 76 -12.90 9.11 27.20
C HIS A 76 -12.59 9.93 25.94
N TYR A 77 -11.45 10.63 25.93
CA TYR A 77 -10.98 11.35 24.74
C TYR A 77 -10.71 10.39 23.57
N LEU A 78 -9.98 9.29 23.81
CA LEU A 78 -9.69 8.26 22.81
C LEU A 78 -10.97 7.64 22.22
N ALA A 79 -11.99 7.43 23.05
CA ALA A 79 -13.28 6.89 22.62
C ALA A 79 -14.09 7.84 21.72
N ARG A 80 -13.75 9.14 21.69
CA ARG A 80 -14.45 10.17 20.90
C ARG A 80 -13.63 10.72 19.73
N ASN A 81 -12.32 10.54 19.71
CA ASN A 81 -11.45 11.01 18.63
C ASN A 81 -11.49 10.15 17.35
N GLU A 82 -12.31 10.54 16.38
CA GLU A 82 -12.55 9.83 15.11
C GLU A 82 -11.31 9.60 14.24
N LEU A 83 -10.18 10.26 14.54
CA LEU A 83 -8.90 10.03 13.84
C LEU A 83 -8.39 8.59 14.02
N PHE A 84 -8.81 7.89 15.09
CA PHE A 84 -8.27 6.59 15.49
C PHE A 84 -9.26 5.44 15.29
N SER A 85 -9.53 5.17 14.01
CA SER A 85 -10.63 4.30 13.62
C SER A 85 -10.53 2.86 14.16
N LEU A 86 -9.36 2.24 14.19
CA LEU A 86 -9.19 0.89 14.77
C LEU A 86 -9.21 0.89 16.31
N THR A 87 -8.65 1.93 16.94
CA THR A 87 -8.70 2.12 18.40
C THR A 87 -10.15 2.12 18.89
N GLN A 88 -11.00 2.89 18.22
CA GLN A 88 -12.39 3.08 18.62
C GLN A 88 -13.32 1.95 18.21
N SER A 89 -13.20 1.48 16.97
CA SER A 89 -14.15 0.51 16.41
C SER A 89 -13.93 -0.92 16.91
N TYR A 90 -12.70 -1.23 17.33
CA TYR A 90 -12.31 -2.57 17.75
C TYR A 90 -11.74 -2.60 19.17
N TRP A 91 -10.62 -1.93 19.41
CA TRP A 91 -9.84 -2.14 20.64
C TRP A 91 -10.52 -1.63 21.91
N ILE A 92 -11.10 -0.42 21.91
CA ILE A 92 -11.81 0.10 23.08
C ILE A 92 -13.02 -0.78 23.46
N PRO A 93 -13.92 -1.17 22.53
CA PRO A 93 -14.97 -2.14 22.83
C PRO A 93 -14.41 -3.46 23.36
N TYR A 94 -13.38 -4.01 22.70
CA TYR A 94 -12.73 -5.25 23.11
C TYR A 94 -12.20 -5.20 24.54
N LEU A 95 -11.50 -4.13 24.92
CA LEU A 95 -10.98 -3.90 26.26
C LEU A 95 -12.07 -3.70 27.32
N ARG A 96 -13.28 -3.33 26.89
CA ARG A 96 -14.50 -3.22 27.72
C ARG A 96 -15.32 -4.52 27.74
N GLY A 97 -14.84 -5.60 27.11
CA GLY A 97 -15.55 -6.88 27.03
C GLY A 97 -16.67 -6.92 26.00
N ILE A 98 -16.77 -5.92 25.12
CA ILE A 98 -17.79 -5.85 24.07
C ILE A 98 -17.26 -6.56 22.82
N ARG A 99 -18.01 -7.55 22.32
CA ARG A 99 -17.69 -8.23 21.06
C ARG A 99 -17.96 -7.30 19.87
N THR A 100 -16.98 -7.14 18.98
CA THR A 100 -17.09 -6.34 17.75
C THR A 100 -16.29 -6.99 16.62
N ASN A 101 -16.85 -6.98 15.41
CA ASN A 101 -16.20 -7.45 14.18
C ASN A 101 -15.91 -6.28 13.21
N ARG A 102 -15.87 -5.03 13.70
CA ARG A 102 -15.74 -3.83 12.85
C ARG A 102 -14.31 -3.55 12.35
N TYR A 103 -13.36 -4.45 12.58
CA TYR A 103 -11.95 -4.25 12.18
C TYR A 103 -11.76 -4.18 10.65
N ASN A 104 -12.64 -4.81 9.87
CA ASN A 104 -12.56 -4.90 8.41
C ASN A 104 -12.53 -3.56 7.67
N PHE A 105 -12.99 -2.46 8.30
CA PHE A 105 -13.05 -1.15 7.64
C PHE A 105 -11.81 -0.29 7.88
N TYR A 106 -10.96 -0.69 8.81
CA TYR A 106 -9.98 0.22 9.43
C TYR A 106 -8.55 -0.32 9.48
N CYS A 107 -8.33 -1.59 9.09
CA CYS A 107 -6.98 -2.11 8.94
C CYS A 107 -6.33 -1.52 7.69
N ARG A 108 -5.35 -0.64 7.88
CA ARG A 108 -4.63 0.05 6.79
C ARG A 108 -3.17 -0.37 6.63
N ASN A 109 -2.73 -1.38 7.38
CA ASN A 109 -1.38 -1.91 7.30
C ASN A 109 -1.42 -3.45 7.35
N THR A 110 -0.33 -4.06 6.88
CA THR A 110 -0.24 -5.52 6.77
C THR A 110 -0.13 -6.21 8.14
N VAL A 111 0.36 -5.52 9.17
CA VAL A 111 0.51 -6.05 10.53
C VAL A 111 -0.86 -6.30 11.17
N ALA A 112 -1.72 -5.29 11.19
CA ALA A 112 -3.09 -5.40 11.69
C ALA A 112 -3.87 -6.46 10.92
N LEU A 113 -3.74 -6.47 9.59
CA LEU A 113 -4.41 -7.46 8.76
C LEU A 113 -3.94 -8.89 9.08
N LYS A 114 -2.61 -9.12 9.22
CA LYS A 114 -2.07 -10.41 9.67
C LYS A 114 -2.65 -10.84 11.03
N TYR A 115 -2.76 -9.91 11.97
CA TYR A 115 -3.31 -10.19 13.30
C TYR A 115 -4.76 -10.68 13.21
N PHE A 116 -5.62 -9.98 12.45
CA PHE A 116 -7.03 -10.38 12.33
C PHE A 116 -7.23 -11.65 11.52
N LEU A 117 -6.48 -11.82 10.43
CA LEU A 117 -6.57 -13.03 9.60
C LEU A 117 -6.12 -14.29 10.33
N LYS A 118 -5.23 -14.19 11.34
CA LYS A 118 -4.87 -15.33 12.20
C LYS A 118 -6.04 -15.80 13.08
N ARG A 119 -7.01 -14.92 13.33
CA ARG A 119 -8.20 -15.20 14.16
C ARG A 119 -9.44 -15.58 13.34
N GLU A 120 -9.36 -15.46 12.02
CA GLU A 120 -10.45 -15.84 11.12
C GLU A 120 -10.21 -17.27 10.61
N GLU A 121 -10.89 -18.21 11.26
CA GLU A 121 -10.81 -19.65 10.95
C GLU A 121 -11.68 -20.03 9.74
N GLU A 122 -12.70 -19.24 9.40
CA GLU A 122 -13.62 -19.59 8.32
C GLU A 122 -13.06 -19.12 6.96
N PRO A 123 -12.77 -20.03 6.00
CA PRO A 123 -12.15 -19.67 4.72
C PRO A 123 -12.99 -18.66 3.91
N ARG A 124 -14.32 -18.80 3.94
CA ARG A 124 -15.23 -17.89 3.22
C ARG A 124 -15.21 -16.47 3.77
N LYS A 125 -15.16 -16.31 5.10
CA LYS A 125 -15.03 -14.99 5.73
C LYS A 125 -13.65 -14.41 5.47
N ARG A 126 -12.60 -15.24 5.54
CA ARG A 126 -11.24 -14.84 5.21
C ARG A 126 -11.15 -14.25 3.81
N TYR A 127 -11.65 -14.96 2.79
CA TYR A 127 -11.69 -14.46 1.42
C TYR A 127 -12.49 -13.16 1.30
N ARG A 128 -13.68 -13.09 1.92
CA ARG A 128 -14.50 -11.87 1.92
C ARG A 128 -13.76 -10.67 2.50
N CYS A 129 -13.04 -10.85 3.61
CA CYS A 129 -12.24 -9.80 4.23
C CYS A 129 -11.11 -9.37 3.30
N LEU A 130 -10.30 -10.31 2.81
CA LEU A 130 -9.19 -10.02 1.88
C LEU A 130 -9.67 -9.26 0.64
N LYS A 131 -10.76 -9.71 0.03
CA LYS A 131 -11.40 -9.02 -1.09
C LYS A 131 -11.81 -7.61 -0.71
N GLN A 132 -12.53 -7.43 0.39
CA GLN A 132 -13.00 -6.11 0.84
C GLN A 132 -11.85 -5.11 1.01
N PHE A 133 -10.69 -5.54 1.53
CA PHE A 133 -9.51 -4.67 1.65
C PHE A 133 -8.96 -4.23 0.30
N ILE A 134 -8.92 -5.12 -0.70
CA ILE A 134 -8.50 -4.77 -2.06
C ILE A 134 -9.45 -3.72 -2.67
N LEU A 135 -10.75 -3.80 -2.36
CA LEU A 135 -11.76 -2.88 -2.92
C LEU A 135 -11.78 -1.52 -2.24
N GLN A 136 -11.12 -1.37 -1.11
CA GLN A 136 -11.18 -0.14 -0.35
C GLN A 136 -10.36 0.93 -1.06
N SER A 137 -11.01 2.04 -1.44
CA SER A 137 -10.34 3.18 -2.06
C SER A 137 -9.21 3.69 -1.16
N GLY A 138 -8.06 3.99 -1.77
CA GLY A 138 -6.87 4.46 -1.05
C GLY A 138 -6.18 3.38 -0.20
N MET A 139 -6.48 2.09 -0.42
CA MET A 139 -5.73 1.02 0.23
C MET A 139 -4.26 1.04 -0.22
N LYS A 140 -3.35 0.87 0.74
CA LYS A 140 -1.92 0.82 0.43
C LYS A 140 -1.62 -0.37 -0.50
N PRO A 141 -0.84 -0.18 -1.58
CA PRO A 141 -0.44 -1.27 -2.46
C PRO A 141 0.18 -2.47 -1.74
N SER A 142 0.96 -2.25 -0.68
CA SER A 142 1.52 -3.34 0.15
C SER A 142 0.45 -4.22 0.80
N VAL A 143 -0.70 -3.65 1.16
CA VAL A 143 -1.85 -4.40 1.68
C VAL A 143 -2.54 -5.16 0.56
N VAL A 144 -2.70 -4.55 -0.63
CA VAL A 144 -3.25 -5.22 -1.82
C VAL A 144 -2.42 -6.46 -2.17
N ARG A 145 -1.09 -6.30 -2.30
CA ARG A 145 -0.16 -7.41 -2.56
C ARG A 145 -0.26 -8.49 -1.49
N PHE A 146 -0.24 -8.10 -0.21
CA PHE A 146 -0.40 -9.04 0.89
C PHE A 146 -1.73 -9.82 0.80
N CYS A 147 -2.84 -9.16 0.48
CA CYS A 147 -4.13 -9.82 0.33
C CYS A 147 -4.09 -10.87 -0.80
N LEU A 148 -3.56 -10.51 -1.97
CA LEU A 148 -3.41 -11.41 -3.10
C LEU A 148 -2.59 -12.65 -2.73
N PHE A 149 -1.41 -12.48 -2.10
CA PHE A 149 -0.55 -13.60 -1.66
C PHE A 149 -1.20 -14.50 -0.60
N LYS A 150 -2.30 -14.09 0.03
CA LYS A 150 -3.05 -14.90 1.01
C LYS A 150 -4.30 -15.56 0.43
N MET A 151 -4.65 -15.27 -0.82
CA MET A 151 -5.76 -15.89 -1.55
C MET A 151 -5.29 -17.16 -2.27
N ALA A 152 -6.21 -18.11 -2.47
CA ALA A 152 -5.98 -19.25 -3.36
C ALA A 152 -5.92 -18.80 -4.83
N PRO A 153 -5.29 -19.56 -5.74
CA PRO A 153 -5.19 -19.18 -7.17
C PRO A 153 -6.55 -18.87 -7.81
N GLU A 154 -7.58 -19.64 -7.51
CA GLU A 154 -8.94 -19.44 -8.05
C GLU A 154 -9.62 -18.18 -7.50
N GLU A 155 -9.18 -17.71 -6.33
CA GLU A 155 -9.63 -16.46 -5.71
C GLU A 155 -8.89 -15.27 -6.29
N GLN A 156 -7.57 -15.38 -6.49
CA GLN A 156 -6.74 -14.37 -7.15
C GLN A 156 -7.25 -14.09 -8.55
N GLU A 157 -7.56 -15.15 -9.32
CA GLU A 157 -8.10 -15.05 -10.67
C GLU A 157 -9.39 -14.20 -10.72
N LYS A 158 -10.28 -14.36 -9.73
CA LYS A 158 -11.51 -13.54 -9.62
C LYS A 158 -11.20 -12.07 -9.31
N ILE A 159 -10.09 -11.79 -8.62
CA ILE A 159 -9.63 -10.42 -8.38
C ILE A 159 -9.01 -9.85 -9.65
N PHE A 160 -8.18 -10.60 -10.36
CA PHE A 160 -7.56 -10.20 -11.63
C PHE A 160 -8.60 -9.82 -12.68
N GLN A 161 -9.65 -10.62 -12.82
CA GLN A 161 -10.75 -10.34 -13.76
C GLN A 161 -11.51 -9.06 -13.44
N LYS A 162 -11.62 -8.69 -12.16
CA LYS A 162 -12.50 -7.61 -11.71
C LYS A 162 -11.76 -6.30 -11.40
N TYR A 163 -10.51 -6.38 -10.97
CA TYR A 163 -9.68 -5.25 -10.52
C TYR A 163 -8.25 -5.31 -11.07
N PRO A 164 -8.06 -5.55 -12.38
CA PRO A 164 -6.73 -5.74 -12.95
C PRO A 164 -5.86 -4.48 -12.81
N ALA A 165 -6.47 -3.30 -12.87
CA ALA A 165 -5.75 -2.04 -12.77
C ALA A 165 -5.19 -1.83 -11.35
N GLU A 166 -6.00 -2.05 -10.33
CA GLU A 166 -5.62 -1.92 -8.92
C GLU A 166 -4.53 -2.93 -8.55
N VAL A 167 -4.63 -4.17 -9.06
CA VAL A 167 -3.60 -5.18 -8.89
C VAL A 167 -2.30 -4.73 -9.56
N LEU A 168 -2.35 -4.33 -10.83
CA LEU A 168 -1.15 -3.96 -11.58
C LEU A 168 -0.46 -2.73 -10.99
N MET A 169 -1.23 -1.69 -10.66
CA MET A 169 -0.75 -0.50 -9.97
C MET A 169 -0.09 -0.83 -8.64
N SER A 170 -0.49 -1.91 -7.98
CA SER A 170 0.12 -2.31 -6.73
C SER A 170 1.57 -2.76 -6.89
N PHE A 171 2.04 -3.10 -8.09
CA PHE A 171 3.43 -3.47 -8.35
C PHE A 171 4.33 -2.28 -8.73
N LEU A 172 3.82 -1.04 -8.76
CA LEU A 172 4.62 0.16 -9.05
C LEU A 172 5.36 0.76 -7.84
N GLU A 173 5.30 0.09 -6.69
CA GLU A 173 6.01 0.50 -5.47
C GLU A 173 7.30 -0.29 -5.27
N TRP A 174 8.34 0.41 -4.80
CA TRP A 174 9.57 -0.22 -4.33
C TRP A 174 9.30 -1.29 -3.26
N PRO A 175 9.91 -2.49 -3.35
CA PRO A 175 10.86 -2.98 -4.38
C PRO A 175 10.23 -3.88 -5.47
N PHE A 176 8.94 -3.75 -5.77
CA PHE A 176 8.19 -4.73 -6.58
C PHE A 176 8.08 -4.40 -8.07
N GLN A 177 8.67 -3.29 -8.54
CA GLN A 177 8.56 -2.82 -9.92
C GLN A 177 9.11 -3.84 -10.92
N ASN A 178 10.09 -4.66 -10.53
CA ASN A 178 10.63 -5.72 -11.36
C ASN A 178 9.59 -6.80 -11.73
N LEU A 179 8.55 -6.99 -10.90
CA LEU A 179 7.45 -7.93 -11.17
C LEU A 179 6.32 -7.30 -11.98
N PHE A 180 6.33 -5.98 -12.20
CA PHE A 180 5.23 -5.27 -12.81
C PHE A 180 4.90 -5.78 -14.21
N LEU A 181 5.91 -5.96 -15.06
CA LEU A 181 5.71 -6.42 -16.45
C LEU A 181 5.23 -7.87 -16.50
N ASP A 182 5.77 -8.74 -15.64
CA ASP A 182 5.33 -10.14 -15.56
C ASP A 182 3.85 -10.19 -15.15
N VAL A 183 3.44 -9.39 -14.17
CA VAL A 183 2.04 -9.28 -13.76
C VAL A 183 1.17 -8.68 -14.87
N ALA A 184 1.66 -7.66 -15.59
CA ALA A 184 0.96 -7.08 -16.72
C ALA A 184 0.66 -8.11 -17.81
N ASP A 185 1.65 -8.96 -18.13
CA ASP A 185 1.52 -10.01 -19.14
C ASP A 185 0.40 -11.00 -18.84
N HIS A 186 0.11 -11.24 -17.55
CA HIS A 186 -1.03 -12.07 -17.11
C HIS A 186 -2.37 -11.31 -17.11
N LEU A 187 -2.35 -9.97 -16.98
CA LEU A 187 -3.57 -9.17 -16.80
C LEU A 187 -4.12 -8.56 -18.08
N TRP A 188 -3.41 -8.63 -19.21
CA TRP A 188 -3.89 -8.12 -20.50
C TRP A 188 -5.32 -8.56 -20.88
N PRO A 189 -5.73 -9.83 -20.69
CA PRO A 189 -7.09 -10.27 -21.05
C PRO A 189 -8.20 -9.58 -20.24
N TYR A 190 -7.87 -9.04 -19.07
CA TYR A 190 -8.83 -8.46 -18.14
C TYR A 190 -8.78 -6.93 -18.10
N LEU A 191 -7.64 -6.35 -18.47
CA LEU A 191 -7.37 -4.92 -18.29
C LEU A 191 -8.23 -4.06 -19.25
N PRO A 192 -9.07 -3.15 -18.74
CA PRO A 192 -9.78 -2.22 -19.60
C PRO A 192 -8.82 -1.23 -20.27
N LYS A 193 -9.09 -0.87 -21.53
CA LYS A 193 -8.24 0.06 -22.31
C LYS A 193 -8.08 1.43 -21.65
N GLY A 194 -9.14 1.95 -21.03
CA GLY A 194 -9.07 3.19 -20.23
C GLY A 194 -8.18 3.05 -19.00
N SER A 195 -8.19 1.89 -18.34
CA SER A 195 -7.30 1.63 -17.20
C SER A 195 -5.84 1.54 -17.63
N PHE A 196 -5.52 0.94 -18.77
CA PHE A 196 -4.17 0.94 -19.32
C PHE A 196 -3.63 2.38 -19.50
N PHE A 197 -4.43 3.27 -20.10
CA PHE A 197 -4.07 4.68 -20.20
C PHE A 197 -3.81 5.30 -18.83
N ASN A 198 -4.71 5.10 -17.85
CA ASN A 198 -4.56 5.65 -16.50
C ASN A 198 -3.25 5.18 -15.83
N ILE A 199 -2.85 3.94 -16.04
CA ILE A 199 -1.60 3.37 -15.51
C ILE A 199 -0.40 4.05 -16.16
N MET A 200 -0.36 4.16 -17.50
CA MET A 200 0.72 4.87 -18.18
C MET A 200 0.82 6.33 -17.75
N HIS A 201 -0.31 7.02 -17.67
CA HIS A 201 -0.39 8.39 -17.21
C HIS A 201 0.11 8.53 -15.78
N PHE A 202 -0.24 7.58 -14.90
CA PHE A 202 0.26 7.56 -13.53
C PHE A 202 1.77 7.40 -13.48
N ILE A 203 2.35 6.43 -14.21
CA ILE A 203 3.81 6.24 -14.22
C ILE A 203 4.50 7.52 -14.70
N HIS A 204 4.05 8.08 -15.82
CA HIS A 204 4.63 9.29 -16.38
C HIS A 204 4.49 10.51 -15.43
N LYS A 205 3.28 10.81 -14.96
CA LYS A 205 3.02 12.01 -14.15
C LYS A 205 3.50 11.90 -12.71
N LYS A 206 3.38 10.72 -12.09
CA LYS A 206 3.63 10.54 -10.65
C LYS A 206 5.02 10.03 -10.34
N ARG A 207 5.66 9.32 -11.27
CA ARG A 207 7.02 8.78 -11.09
C ARG A 207 8.04 9.60 -11.89
N ILE A 208 7.93 9.60 -13.22
CA ILE A 208 8.93 10.20 -14.11
C ILE A 208 8.99 11.73 -13.94
N MET A 209 7.86 12.43 -14.10
CA MET A 209 7.82 13.90 -13.97
C MET A 209 8.13 14.41 -12.56
N ASN A 210 7.98 13.56 -11.55
CA ASN A 210 8.37 13.88 -10.17
C ASN A 210 9.79 13.39 -9.85
N GLU A 211 10.55 12.95 -10.86
CA GLU A 211 11.96 12.57 -10.78
C GLU A 211 12.25 11.49 -9.73
N TRP A 212 11.36 10.51 -9.60
CA TRP A 212 11.58 9.36 -8.70
C TRP A 212 12.76 8.53 -9.20
N GLN A 213 13.74 8.29 -8.31
CA GLN A 213 15.01 7.60 -8.62
C GLN A 213 15.10 6.19 -8.01
N ASP A 214 14.02 5.68 -7.42
CA ASP A 214 13.99 4.34 -6.82
C ASP A 214 13.83 3.23 -7.88
N PHE A 215 13.50 3.54 -9.13
CA PHE A 215 13.44 2.58 -10.22
C PHE A 215 13.58 3.26 -11.58
N ASP A 216 14.00 2.53 -12.62
CA ASP A 216 13.98 3.04 -13.99
C ASP A 216 12.55 3.02 -14.56
N TYR A 217 11.79 4.07 -14.23
CA TYR A 217 10.41 4.20 -14.68
C TYR A 217 10.27 4.56 -16.17
N GLU A 218 11.33 5.10 -16.79
CA GLU A 218 11.33 5.37 -18.23
C GLU A 218 11.38 4.05 -19.01
N ASP A 219 12.32 3.17 -18.65
CA ASP A 219 12.42 1.82 -19.23
C ASP A 219 11.16 0.99 -18.92
N LEU A 220 10.67 1.04 -17.68
CA LEU A 220 9.43 0.35 -17.30
C LEU A 220 8.25 0.77 -18.17
N LEU A 221 8.06 2.08 -18.37
CA LEU A 221 6.95 2.60 -19.16
C LEU A 221 7.12 2.28 -20.65
N PHE A 222 8.36 2.35 -21.16
CA PHE A 222 8.68 1.96 -22.53
C PHE A 222 8.37 0.48 -22.78
N GLU A 223 8.84 -0.42 -21.92
CA GLU A 223 8.60 -1.86 -22.04
C GLU A 223 7.12 -2.20 -21.86
N PHE A 224 6.43 -1.54 -20.93
CA PHE A 224 4.99 -1.72 -20.75
C PHE A 224 4.20 -1.34 -22.00
N TRP A 225 4.55 -0.22 -22.65
CA TRP A 225 3.98 0.16 -23.95
C TRP A 225 4.37 -0.85 -25.04
N ARG A 226 5.63 -1.26 -25.10
CA ARG A 226 6.14 -2.19 -26.13
C ARG A 226 5.38 -3.52 -26.08
N ARG A 227 5.21 -4.10 -24.89
CA ARG A 227 4.51 -5.37 -24.65
C ARG A 227 2.99 -5.27 -24.75
N SER A 228 2.41 -4.07 -24.71
CA SER A 228 0.95 -3.94 -24.74
C SER A 228 0.34 -4.45 -26.05
N PRO A 229 -0.85 -5.06 -26.02
CA PRO A 229 -1.54 -5.50 -27.22
C PRO A 229 -1.87 -4.33 -28.16
N THR A 230 -1.96 -4.60 -29.46
CA THR A 230 -2.12 -3.57 -30.51
C THR A 230 -3.39 -2.74 -30.34
N ASP A 231 -4.48 -3.35 -29.89
CA ASP A 231 -5.75 -2.67 -29.72
C ASP A 231 -5.76 -1.67 -28.53
N PHE A 232 -4.88 -1.85 -27.55
CA PHE A 232 -4.59 -0.83 -26.52
C PHE A 232 -3.83 0.36 -27.11
N LYS A 233 -2.84 0.09 -27.97
CA LYS A 233 -2.06 1.14 -28.65
C LYS A 233 -2.95 2.00 -29.54
N ASN A 234 -3.83 1.36 -30.30
CA ASN A 234 -4.82 2.05 -31.15
C ASN A 234 -5.74 2.93 -30.31
N TYR A 235 -6.27 2.42 -29.20
CA TYR A 235 -7.14 3.19 -28.30
C TYR A 235 -6.49 4.47 -27.77
N VAL A 236 -5.20 4.40 -27.41
CA VAL A 236 -4.44 5.58 -26.97
C VAL A 236 -4.20 6.56 -28.12
N ASN A 237 -3.97 6.04 -29.33
CA ASN A 237 -3.72 6.85 -30.51
C ASN A 237 -4.98 7.56 -31.05
N GLU A 238 -6.15 6.98 -30.88
CA GLU A 238 -7.41 7.53 -31.38
C GLU A 238 -8.01 8.59 -30.45
N ASN A 239 -7.63 8.59 -29.17
CA ASN A 239 -8.12 9.55 -28.18
C ASN A 239 -7.18 10.76 -28.05
N ASN A 240 -7.63 11.91 -28.55
CA ASN A 240 -6.88 13.18 -28.50
C ASN A 240 -6.63 13.72 -27.08
N GLU A 241 -7.31 13.21 -26.06
CA GLU A 241 -7.02 13.53 -24.65
C GLU A 241 -5.61 13.07 -24.22
N PHE A 242 -4.94 12.24 -25.02
CA PHE A 242 -3.70 11.55 -24.66
C PHE A 242 -2.45 12.09 -25.37
N LEU A 243 -2.54 13.26 -26.02
CA LEU A 243 -1.42 13.94 -26.68
C LEU A 243 -0.22 14.17 -25.75
N SER A 244 -0.45 14.32 -24.44
CA SER A 244 0.62 14.53 -23.44
C SER A 244 1.57 13.33 -23.28
N LEU A 245 1.13 12.11 -23.62
CA LEU A 245 1.99 10.91 -23.68
C LEU A 245 2.56 10.68 -25.08
N ARG A 246 1.99 11.29 -26.13
CA ARG A 246 2.51 11.19 -27.49
C ARG A 246 3.86 11.90 -27.66
N ASN A 247 4.02 13.08 -27.05
CA ASN A 247 5.20 13.91 -27.31
C ASN A 247 6.52 13.39 -26.69
N PRO A 248 6.58 12.78 -25.50
CA PRO A 248 7.83 12.25 -24.95
C PRO A 248 8.24 10.89 -25.54
N PHE A 249 7.27 10.01 -25.84
CA PHE A 249 7.53 8.61 -26.23
C PHE A 249 7.56 8.37 -27.75
N PHE A 250 6.93 9.23 -28.56
CA PHE A 250 6.78 9.00 -30.01
C PHE A 250 7.54 10.00 -30.89
N SER A 251 8.14 11.05 -30.31
CA SER A 251 8.97 12.02 -31.05
C SER A 251 10.47 11.69 -31.02
N LYS A 252 10.88 10.76 -30.15
CA LYS A 252 12.23 10.25 -30.11
C LYS A 252 12.34 9.04 -31.05
N PRO A 253 13.14 9.06 -32.14
CA PRO A 253 13.62 7.80 -32.72
C PRO A 253 14.30 6.98 -31.61
N PRO A 254 14.48 5.64 -31.75
CA PRO A 254 15.21 4.87 -30.73
C PRO A 254 16.58 5.53 -30.56
N PHE A 255 16.78 6.27 -29.48
CA PHE A 255 18.01 7.02 -29.27
C PHE A 255 19.09 6.00 -28.94
N SER A 256 19.85 5.70 -30.00
CA SER A 256 21.30 5.57 -30.06
C SER A 256 21.98 4.83 -28.91
N SER A 257 22.36 3.58 -29.22
CA SER A 257 23.76 3.14 -29.17
C SER A 257 24.57 3.50 -27.91
N LYS A 258 24.17 3.00 -26.74
CA LYS A 258 25.11 2.78 -25.63
C LYS A 258 25.43 1.30 -25.39
N ALA A 259 25.29 0.46 -26.42
CA ALA A 259 25.63 -0.96 -26.38
C ALA A 259 26.85 -1.36 -27.23
N LEU A 260 27.63 -0.42 -27.79
CA LEU A 260 28.82 -0.74 -28.61
C LEU A 260 30.02 0.18 -28.33
N SER A 261 30.45 0.31 -27.07
CA SER A 261 31.79 0.86 -26.77
C SER A 261 32.44 0.24 -25.53
N LEU A 262 32.30 -1.08 -25.34
CA LEU A 262 33.06 -1.83 -24.33
C LEU A 262 33.68 -3.13 -24.87
N CYS A 263 33.92 -3.19 -26.18
CA CYS A 263 34.78 -4.21 -26.79
C CYS A 263 35.62 -3.57 -27.90
N GLU A 264 36.66 -2.83 -27.51
CA GLU A 264 38.00 -2.83 -28.14
C GLU A 264 39.05 -2.61 -27.04
#